data_AF-A0A9D6ZGY5-F1
#
_entry.id   AF-A0A9D6ZGY5-F1
#
_cell.length_a   1.000
_cell.length_b   1.000
_cell.length_c   1.000
_cell.angle_alpha   90.00
_cell.angle_beta   90.00
_cell.angle_gamma   90.00
#
_symmetry.space_group_name_H-M   'P 1'
#
loop_
_entity.id
_entity.type
_entity.pdbx_description
1 polymer ?
#
loop_
_entity_poly.entity_id
_entity_poly.type
_entity_poly.pdbx_seq_one_letter_code
_entity_poly.pdbx_strand_id
1 'polypeptide(L)'
;MKRIWEKYDLTIEQVDRGLLISQGGDAYVAKEWRLTQQVIKIIEIALQNGLVSLIQNGHPQPSKREPMGDGAEYLSFGRVPNELCLMVLNKNSPTNPNSRTDVKKVLFRKHYRHVLKQSDIPFEVEKYRNASNIEVPVDYVEKAIKACLPYLDIHAPRKGRRGHPEKYPGFSEEADIERWLMENLDEHSLGRKIRVIDRQVRVETGLIDILLQDKVSEGLIIFEVKQGRAQPIHVEEQIARYLTSPYIQNLANGKPVIGCLVAELVESTVKKAVENSQHPIVAFEIKWDSPKNVTLKRVAGSWPDIH
;
A
#
# COMPACT_ATOMS: atom_id res chain seq x y z
N MET A 1 -19.59 29.06 11.91
CA MET A 1 -20.40 28.16 11.05
C MET A 1 -20.13 26.73 11.48
N LYS A 2 -21.16 25.88 11.60
CA LYS A 2 -21.02 24.50 12.08
C LYS A 2 -21.88 23.56 11.22
N ARG A 3 -21.35 22.37 10.93
CA ARG A 3 -22.07 21.27 10.29
C ARG A 3 -21.91 20.00 11.12
N ILE A 4 -22.98 19.24 11.22
CA ILE A 4 -23.06 18.02 12.02
C ILE A 4 -23.61 16.92 11.10
N TRP A 5 -22.92 15.80 11.06
CA TRP A 5 -23.36 14.57 10.42
C TRP A 5 -23.46 13.49 11.50
N GLU A 6 -24.60 13.46 12.20
CA GLU A 6 -24.83 12.60 13.38
C GLU A 6 -24.57 11.12 13.10
N LYS A 7 -24.97 10.64 11.91
CA LYS A 7 -24.77 9.25 11.46
C LYS A 7 -23.30 8.81 11.52
N TYR A 8 -22.35 9.74 11.39
CA TYR A 8 -20.92 9.47 11.31
C TYR A 8 -20.15 9.99 12.52
N ASP A 9 -20.87 10.42 13.57
CA ASP A 9 -20.29 11.12 14.73
C ASP A 9 -19.34 12.24 14.30
N LEU A 10 -19.68 12.97 13.23
CA LEU A 10 -18.79 13.96 12.62
C LEU A 10 -19.35 15.36 12.85
N THR A 11 -18.55 16.20 13.49
CA THR A 11 -18.81 17.63 13.61
C THR A 11 -17.66 18.40 12.96
N ILE A 12 -18.00 19.39 12.15
CA ILE A 12 -17.04 20.33 11.57
C ILE A 12 -17.48 21.75 11.90
N GLU A 13 -16.61 22.47 12.60
CA GLU A 13 -16.85 23.82 13.07
C GLU A 13 -15.78 24.79 12.56
N GLN A 14 -16.23 25.92 12.04
CA GLN A 14 -15.33 27.01 11.68
C GLN A 14 -14.81 27.69 12.95
N VAL A 15 -13.50 27.64 13.15
CA VAL A 15 -12.76 28.36 14.19
C VAL A 15 -11.75 29.32 13.55
N ASP A 16 -11.14 30.19 14.35
CA ASP A 16 -10.22 31.23 13.86
C ASP A 16 -9.09 30.63 13.01
N ARG A 17 -8.45 29.59 13.54
CA ARG A 17 -7.30 28.91 12.94
C ARG A 17 -7.64 27.91 11.81
N GLY A 18 -8.93 27.67 11.50
CA GLY A 18 -9.31 26.74 10.44
C GLY A 18 -10.62 26.01 10.72
N LEU A 19 -10.68 24.71 10.41
CA LEU A 19 -11.83 23.86 10.71
C LEU A 19 -11.51 22.93 11.87
N LEU A 20 -12.26 23.04 12.97
CA LEU A 20 -12.25 22.05 14.03
C LEU A 20 -13.05 20.83 13.55
N ILE A 21 -12.35 19.71 13.38
CA ILE A 21 -12.91 18.42 13.01
C ILE A 21 -12.99 17.59 14.28
N SER A 22 -14.19 17.17 14.67
CA SER A 22 -14.42 16.30 15.83
C SER A 22 -15.11 15.04 15.38
N GLN A 23 -14.55 13.89 15.75
CA GLN A 23 -15.08 12.58 15.41
C GLN A 23 -14.58 11.48 16.35
N GLY A 24 -15.47 10.61 16.83
CA GLY A 24 -15.11 9.44 17.64
C GLY A 24 -14.48 9.80 18.98
N GLY A 25 -14.87 10.94 19.56
CA GLY A 25 -14.28 11.50 20.79
C GLY A 25 -12.90 12.17 20.60
N ASP A 26 -12.33 12.12 19.39
CA ASP A 26 -11.10 12.83 19.03
C ASP A 26 -11.41 14.14 18.30
N ALA A 27 -10.47 15.08 18.32
CA ALA A 27 -10.56 16.30 17.52
C ALA A 27 -9.20 16.83 17.05
N TYR A 28 -9.20 17.56 15.95
CA TYR A 28 -8.06 18.34 15.47
C TYR A 28 -8.52 19.54 14.64
N VAL A 29 -7.64 20.53 14.47
CA VAL A 29 -7.89 21.63 13.55
C VAL A 29 -7.22 21.40 12.20
N ALA A 30 -8.00 21.40 11.13
CA ALA A 30 -7.50 21.54 9.77
C ALA A 30 -7.20 23.03 9.49
N LYS A 31 -5.92 23.39 9.59
CA LYS A 31 -5.43 24.78 9.54
C LYS A 31 -5.85 25.48 8.25
N GLU A 32 -6.25 26.74 8.36
CA GLU A 32 -6.55 27.66 7.24
C GLU A 32 -7.70 27.23 6.32
N TRP A 33 -8.34 26.08 6.58
CA TRP A 33 -9.53 25.63 5.88
C TRP A 33 -10.75 26.46 6.29
N ARG A 34 -11.59 26.74 5.30
CA ARG A 34 -12.88 27.40 5.50
C ARG A 34 -14.02 26.49 5.05
N LEU A 35 -15.12 26.50 5.79
CA LEU A 35 -16.26 25.62 5.55
C LEU A 35 -17.15 26.22 4.46
N THR A 36 -16.64 26.30 3.24
CA THR A 36 -17.38 26.79 2.08
C THR A 36 -18.36 25.73 1.57
N GLN A 37 -19.33 26.13 0.73
CA GLN A 37 -20.25 25.17 0.10
C GLN A 37 -19.51 24.14 -0.76
N GLN A 38 -18.40 24.52 -1.38
CA GLN A 38 -17.58 23.59 -2.16
C GLN A 38 -16.90 22.54 -1.26
N VAL A 39 -16.31 22.97 -0.13
CA VAL A 39 -15.71 22.05 0.85
C VAL A 39 -16.78 21.12 1.42
N ILE A 40 -17.96 21.64 1.75
CA ILE A 40 -19.11 20.84 2.19
C ILE A 40 -19.48 19.79 1.14
N LYS A 41 -19.62 20.19 -0.13
CA LYS A 41 -19.96 19.26 -1.22
C LYS A 41 -18.94 18.13 -1.37
N ILE A 42 -17.64 18.43 -1.25
CA ILE A 42 -16.59 17.39 -1.32
C ILE A 42 -16.70 16.43 -0.14
N ILE A 43 -16.94 16.94 1.08
CA ILE A 43 -17.18 16.12 2.27
C ILE A 43 -18.40 15.22 2.05
N GLU A 44 -19.51 15.78 1.58
CA GLU A 44 -20.74 15.02 1.31
C GLU A 44 -20.53 13.92 0.26
N ILE A 45 -19.83 14.21 -0.83
CA ILE A 45 -19.45 13.20 -1.84
C ILE A 45 -18.64 12.08 -1.20
N ALA A 46 -17.67 12.40 -0.34
CA ALA A 46 -16.86 11.42 0.37
C ALA A 46 -17.72 10.51 1.26
N LEU A 47 -18.57 11.13 2.09
CA LEU A 47 -19.46 10.42 3.02
C LEU A 47 -20.47 9.52 2.30
N GLN A 48 -21.04 9.99 1.19
CA GLN A 48 -21.98 9.23 0.35
C GLN A 48 -21.33 7.98 -0.28
N ASN A 49 -20.04 8.04 -0.56
CA ASN A 49 -19.26 6.92 -1.10
C ASN A 49 -18.58 6.08 0.00
N GLY A 50 -18.99 6.25 1.27
CA GLY A 50 -18.52 5.42 2.39
C GLY A 50 -17.17 5.82 2.99
N LEU A 51 -16.60 6.97 2.59
CA LEU A 51 -15.39 7.52 3.22
C LEU A 51 -15.77 8.36 4.45
N VAL A 52 -16.20 7.67 5.51
CA VAL A 52 -16.85 8.28 6.66
C VAL A 52 -15.90 8.68 7.79
N SER A 53 -14.65 8.24 7.74
CA SER A 53 -13.63 8.58 8.74
C SER A 53 -12.76 9.73 8.25
N LEU A 54 -12.75 10.82 9.02
CA LEU A 54 -11.84 11.97 8.82
C LEU A 54 -10.65 11.94 9.79
N ILE A 55 -10.81 11.28 10.94
CA ILE A 55 -9.74 11.02 11.89
C ILE A 55 -9.41 9.52 11.84
N GLN A 56 -8.22 9.19 11.36
CA GLN A 56 -7.72 7.81 11.34
C GLN A 56 -6.84 7.52 12.56
N ASN A 57 -6.66 6.24 12.86
CA ASN A 57 -5.78 5.73 13.89
C ASN A 57 -4.36 6.18 13.60
N GLY A 58 -4.00 7.20 14.34
CA GLY A 58 -2.71 7.80 14.32
C GLY A 58 -2.50 8.98 13.38
N HIS A 59 -3.54 9.38 12.67
CA HIS A 59 -3.58 10.54 11.80
C HIS A 59 -4.79 11.44 12.15
N PRO A 60 -4.56 12.73 12.46
CA PRO A 60 -3.24 13.35 12.58
C PRO A 60 -2.43 12.81 13.77
N GLN A 61 -1.13 13.11 13.80
CA GLN A 61 -0.24 12.73 14.90
C GLN A 61 -0.83 13.22 16.25
N PRO A 62 -0.54 12.56 17.40
CA PRO A 62 -1.20 12.95 18.66
C PRO A 62 -0.86 14.39 19.03
N SER A 63 0.37 14.82 18.73
CA SER A 63 0.86 16.19 18.89
C SER A 63 0.10 17.24 18.06
N LYS A 64 -0.73 16.83 17.10
CA LYS A 64 -1.54 17.70 16.25
C LYS A 64 -3.02 17.73 16.68
N ARG A 65 -3.42 16.91 17.65
CA ARG A 65 -4.81 16.80 18.11
C ARG A 65 -5.13 17.87 19.16
N GLU A 66 -6.39 18.26 19.24
CA GLU A 66 -6.89 19.13 20.31
C GLU A 66 -6.84 18.41 21.66
N PRO A 67 -6.72 19.13 22.79
CA PRO A 67 -6.69 20.60 22.91
C PRO A 67 -5.31 21.25 22.76
N MET A 68 -4.24 20.45 22.66
CA MET A 68 -2.85 20.95 22.80
C MET A 68 -2.10 21.10 21.47
N GLY A 69 -2.63 20.54 20.39
CA GLY A 69 -1.95 20.50 19.10
C GLY A 69 -2.14 21.76 18.25
N ASP A 70 -1.16 22.03 17.39
CA ASP A 70 -1.19 23.12 16.40
C ASP A 70 -2.08 22.80 15.17
N GLY A 71 -2.63 21.58 15.08
CA GLY A 71 -3.49 21.16 13.98
C GLY A 71 -2.72 20.61 12.77
N ALA A 72 -3.45 20.19 11.75
CA ALA A 72 -2.93 19.59 10.53
C ALA A 72 -3.27 20.45 9.31
N GLU A 73 -2.51 20.34 8.22
CA GLU A 73 -2.75 21.11 6.99
C GLU A 73 -3.77 20.48 6.04
N TYR A 74 -4.45 19.43 6.49
CA TYR A 74 -5.24 18.56 5.63
C TYR A 74 -6.57 18.11 6.25
N LEU A 75 -7.45 17.68 5.36
CA LEU A 75 -8.62 16.84 5.63
C LEU A 75 -8.37 15.50 4.95
N SER A 76 -8.38 14.41 5.71
CA SER A 76 -8.21 13.04 5.20
C SER A 76 -9.55 12.32 5.15
N PHE A 77 -9.76 11.44 4.18
CA PHE A 77 -11.02 10.70 4.02
C PHE A 77 -10.74 9.22 3.83
N GLY A 78 -11.14 8.39 4.80
CA GLY A 78 -11.03 6.93 4.78
C GLY A 78 -12.36 6.26 5.13
N ARG A 79 -12.48 4.95 4.91
CA ARG A 79 -13.74 4.22 5.26
C ARG A 79 -13.91 4.09 6.76
N VAL A 80 -12.83 3.73 7.46
CA VAL A 80 -12.82 3.45 8.89
C VAL A 80 -11.53 3.97 9.52
N PRO A 81 -11.49 4.19 10.85
CA PRO A 81 -10.32 4.77 11.49
C PRO A 81 -9.05 3.94 11.31
N ASN A 82 -9.13 2.62 11.19
CA ASN A 82 -7.97 1.72 11.09
C ASN A 82 -7.43 1.52 9.67
N GLU A 83 -7.93 2.26 8.68
CA GLU A 83 -7.46 2.19 7.29
C GLU A 83 -6.71 3.45 6.88
N LEU A 84 -5.95 3.36 5.79
CA LEU A 84 -5.46 4.57 5.14
C LEU A 84 -6.62 5.37 4.55
N CYS A 85 -6.47 6.69 4.58
CA CYS A 85 -7.30 7.55 3.77
C CYS A 85 -7.13 7.23 2.28
N LEU A 86 -8.25 7.19 1.57
CA LEU A 86 -8.29 7.04 0.12
C LEU A 86 -7.90 8.36 -0.55
N MET A 87 -8.40 9.46 -0.02
CA MET A 87 -8.17 10.80 -0.55
C MET A 87 -7.88 11.82 0.54
N VAL A 88 -7.23 12.92 0.15
CA VAL A 88 -6.84 14.01 1.03
C VAL A 88 -7.07 15.35 0.34
N LEU A 89 -7.58 16.31 1.10
CA LEU A 89 -7.47 17.73 0.79
C LEU A 89 -6.29 18.30 1.59
N ASN A 90 -5.28 18.88 0.96
CA ASN A 90 -4.12 19.48 1.65
C ASN A 90 -3.90 20.93 1.22
N LYS A 91 -2.78 21.55 1.65
CA LYS A 91 -2.44 22.94 1.28
C LYS A 91 -2.35 23.21 -0.23
N ASN A 92 -2.15 22.18 -1.06
CA ASN A 92 -2.07 22.30 -2.51
C ASN A 92 -3.43 22.11 -3.19
N SER A 93 -4.44 21.61 -2.49
CA SER A 93 -5.79 21.41 -3.03
C SER A 93 -6.48 22.69 -3.52
N PRO A 94 -6.36 23.83 -2.82
CA PRO A 94 -6.98 25.08 -3.24
C PRO A 94 -6.16 25.85 -4.29
N THR A 95 -6.80 26.79 -4.98
CA THR A 95 -6.12 27.77 -5.86
C THR A 95 -5.11 28.61 -5.09
N ASN A 96 -5.45 29.01 -3.86
CA ASN A 96 -4.59 29.79 -2.98
C ASN A 96 -4.25 28.97 -1.72
N PRO A 97 -2.99 28.55 -1.53
CA PRO A 97 -2.57 27.79 -0.35
C PRO A 97 -2.82 28.50 0.99
N ASN A 98 -2.81 29.83 0.98
CA ASN A 98 -2.99 30.68 2.16
C ASN A 98 -4.47 30.99 2.45
N SER A 99 -5.37 30.60 1.55
CA SER A 99 -6.83 30.77 1.71
C SER A 99 -7.53 29.54 1.14
N ARG A 100 -7.72 28.54 2.00
CA ARG A 100 -8.15 27.19 1.59
C ARG A 100 -9.68 27.11 1.48
N THR A 101 -10.21 27.81 0.48
CA THR A 101 -11.65 28.04 0.23
C THR A 101 -12.13 27.50 -1.12
N ASP A 102 -11.34 27.70 -2.18
CA ASP A 102 -11.61 27.29 -3.58
C ASP A 102 -10.76 26.08 -3.96
N VAL A 103 -11.31 24.89 -3.79
CA VAL A 103 -10.66 23.60 -4.08
C VAL A 103 -10.64 23.37 -5.60
N LYS A 104 -9.45 23.19 -6.16
CA LYS A 104 -9.26 22.81 -7.58
C LYS A 104 -8.94 21.34 -7.77
N LYS A 105 -8.34 20.72 -6.76
CA LYS A 105 -7.85 19.35 -6.86
C LYS A 105 -7.88 18.62 -5.53
N VAL A 106 -8.00 17.31 -5.61
CA VAL A 106 -7.99 16.39 -4.48
C VAL A 106 -6.89 15.37 -4.70
N LEU A 107 -6.20 15.00 -3.62
CA LEU A 107 -5.04 14.14 -3.70
C LEU A 107 -5.45 12.69 -3.43
N PHE A 108 -5.02 11.81 -4.31
CA PHE A 108 -5.06 10.36 -4.13
C PHE A 108 -3.63 9.84 -4.07
N ARG A 109 -3.42 8.66 -3.49
CA ARG A 109 -2.09 8.03 -3.51
C ARG A 109 -1.68 7.68 -4.94
N LYS A 110 -0.39 7.83 -5.24
CA LYS A 110 0.19 7.59 -6.58
C LYS A 110 -0.02 6.17 -7.11
N HIS A 111 -0.20 5.18 -6.25
CA HIS A 111 -0.47 3.80 -6.69
C HIS A 111 -1.79 3.66 -7.46
N TYR A 112 -2.77 4.55 -7.26
CA TYR A 112 -4.02 4.57 -8.00
C TYR A 112 -3.90 5.07 -9.45
N ARG A 113 -2.69 5.48 -9.89
CA ARG A 113 -2.44 5.99 -11.25
C ARG A 113 -3.03 5.11 -12.35
N HIS A 114 -2.86 3.80 -12.24
CA HIS A 114 -3.34 2.85 -13.25
C HIS A 114 -4.86 2.75 -13.25
N VAL A 115 -5.50 2.74 -12.07
CA VAL A 115 -6.95 2.74 -11.91
C VAL A 115 -7.57 3.99 -12.54
N LEU A 116 -7.00 5.17 -12.25
CA LEU A 116 -7.47 6.42 -12.84
C LEU A 116 -7.28 6.46 -14.35
N LYS A 117 -6.15 5.94 -14.85
CA LYS A 117 -5.89 5.83 -16.30
C LYS A 117 -6.88 4.90 -17.00
N GLN A 118 -7.18 3.74 -16.41
CA GLN A 118 -8.16 2.78 -16.96
C GLN A 118 -9.58 3.33 -16.96
N SER A 119 -9.91 4.20 -16.00
CA SER A 119 -11.23 4.80 -15.84
C SER A 119 -11.40 6.11 -16.63
N ASP A 120 -10.42 6.49 -17.43
CA ASP A 120 -10.37 7.77 -18.16
C ASP A 120 -10.65 8.96 -17.23
N ILE A 121 -9.85 9.05 -16.16
CA ILE A 121 -9.90 10.13 -15.17
C ILE A 121 -8.60 10.93 -15.27
N PRO A 122 -8.66 12.24 -15.53
CA PRO A 122 -7.46 13.07 -15.61
C PRO A 122 -6.81 13.20 -14.23
N PHE A 123 -5.48 13.15 -14.20
CA PHE A 123 -4.70 13.42 -13.00
C PHE A 123 -3.32 14.00 -13.37
N GLU A 124 -2.73 14.74 -12.44
CA GLU A 124 -1.33 15.15 -12.49
C GLU A 124 -0.53 14.45 -11.37
N VAL A 125 0.75 14.17 -11.62
CA VAL A 125 1.66 13.73 -10.55
C VAL A 125 2.27 14.97 -9.92
N GLU A 126 2.34 15.04 -8.59
CA GLU A 126 2.95 16.20 -7.93
C GLU A 126 4.38 16.43 -8.43
N LYS A 127 4.72 17.68 -8.73
CA LYS A 127 5.98 18.07 -9.40
C LYS A 127 7.13 18.26 -8.41
N TYR A 128 7.42 17.24 -7.59
CA TYR A 128 8.59 17.25 -6.70
C TYR A 128 9.20 15.84 -6.53
N ARG A 129 10.49 15.80 -6.15
CA ARG A 129 11.24 14.56 -5.95
C ARG A 129 10.56 13.70 -4.88
N ASN A 130 10.23 12.46 -5.22
CA ASN A 130 9.50 11.50 -4.36
C ASN A 130 8.02 11.84 -4.07
N ALA A 131 7.34 12.51 -5.00
CA ALA A 131 5.88 12.67 -4.96
C ALA A 131 5.17 11.33 -4.71
N SER A 132 4.35 11.29 -3.65
CA SER A 132 3.60 10.10 -3.21
C SER A 132 2.11 10.19 -3.52
N ASN A 133 1.63 11.34 -4.00
CA ASN A 133 0.25 11.54 -4.41
C ASN A 133 0.15 11.92 -5.90
N ILE A 134 -1.08 11.82 -6.38
CA ILE A 134 -1.56 12.29 -7.66
C ILE A 134 -2.74 13.22 -7.41
N GLU A 135 -2.84 14.26 -8.21
CA GLU A 135 -3.80 15.34 -8.10
C GLU A 135 -4.92 15.10 -9.11
N VAL A 136 -6.14 14.91 -8.61
CA VAL A 136 -7.34 14.74 -9.43
C VAL A 136 -8.13 16.05 -9.43
N PRO A 137 -8.54 16.59 -10.58
CA PRO A 137 -9.37 17.79 -10.63
C PRO A 137 -10.68 17.60 -9.86
N VAL A 138 -11.13 18.66 -9.18
CA VAL A 138 -12.28 18.60 -8.26
C VAL A 138 -13.56 18.06 -8.92
N ASP A 139 -13.75 18.31 -10.22
CA ASP A 139 -14.92 17.86 -10.99
C ASP A 139 -14.97 16.34 -11.17
N TYR A 140 -13.85 15.65 -10.97
CA TYR A 140 -13.72 14.20 -11.12
C TYR A 140 -13.69 13.45 -9.78
N VAL A 141 -13.84 14.13 -8.64
CA VAL A 141 -13.70 13.54 -7.30
C VAL A 141 -14.59 12.31 -7.11
N GLU A 142 -15.88 12.41 -7.44
CA GLU A 142 -16.80 11.29 -7.24
C GLU A 142 -16.42 10.09 -8.13
N LYS A 143 -16.11 10.34 -9.42
CA LYS A 143 -15.68 9.30 -10.36
C LYS A 143 -14.38 8.62 -9.88
N ALA A 144 -13.43 9.40 -9.35
CA ALA A 144 -12.17 8.91 -8.82
C ALA A 144 -12.36 8.08 -7.55
N ILE A 145 -13.21 8.52 -6.62
CA ILE A 145 -13.54 7.72 -5.43
C ILE A 145 -14.13 6.38 -5.87
N LYS A 146 -15.15 6.37 -6.72
CA LYS A 146 -15.80 5.13 -7.18
C LYS A 146 -14.83 4.18 -7.88
N ALA A 147 -13.92 4.71 -8.70
CA ALA A 147 -12.91 3.92 -9.39
C ALA A 147 -11.89 3.31 -8.43
N CYS A 148 -11.42 4.08 -7.44
CA CYS A 148 -10.34 3.64 -6.55
C CYS A 148 -10.82 2.84 -5.33
N LEU A 149 -12.07 3.01 -4.89
CA LEU A 149 -12.60 2.37 -3.68
C LEU A 149 -12.49 0.83 -3.69
N PRO A 150 -12.75 0.10 -4.79
CA PRO A 150 -12.59 -1.36 -4.84
C PRO A 150 -11.15 -1.84 -4.61
N TYR A 151 -10.18 -0.95 -4.81
CA TYR A 151 -8.75 -1.25 -4.70
C TYR A 151 -8.17 -0.80 -3.36
N LEU A 152 -8.98 -0.22 -2.47
CA LEU A 152 -8.50 0.24 -1.16
C LEU A 152 -7.95 -0.94 -0.34
N ASP A 153 -8.56 -2.11 -0.44
CA ASP A 153 -8.10 -3.34 0.22
C ASP A 153 -6.86 -3.98 -0.43
N ILE A 154 -6.54 -3.62 -1.68
CA ILE A 154 -5.45 -4.19 -2.49
C ILE A 154 -4.21 -3.28 -2.47
N HIS A 155 -4.40 -1.98 -2.26
CA HIS A 155 -3.35 -0.97 -2.40
C HIS A 155 -3.19 -0.03 -1.21
N ALA A 156 -4.03 -0.11 -0.17
CA ALA A 156 -3.69 0.52 1.10
C ALA A 156 -2.78 -0.43 1.87
N PRO A 157 -1.47 -0.16 2.03
CA PRO A 157 -0.77 -0.74 3.16
C PRO A 157 -1.58 -0.37 4.40
N ARG A 158 -2.02 -1.36 5.19
CA ARG A 158 -2.79 -1.15 6.42
C ARG A 158 -1.89 -0.50 7.46
N LYS A 159 -1.50 0.76 7.25
CA LYS A 159 -0.75 1.57 8.23
C LYS A 159 -1.70 1.99 9.34
N GLY A 160 -2.09 1.03 10.17
CA GLY A 160 -2.36 1.30 11.57
C GLY A 160 -1.04 1.74 12.19
N ARG A 161 -1.04 2.92 12.79
CA ARG A 161 0.10 3.52 13.50
C ARG A 161 0.76 2.49 14.43
N ARG A 162 2.00 2.03 14.13
CA ARG A 162 2.95 1.39 15.08
C ARG A 162 2.27 0.56 16.18
N GLY A 163 1.31 -0.28 15.79
CA GLY A 163 0.43 -0.98 16.71
C GLY A 163 0.83 -2.44 16.71
N HIS A 164 0.98 -3.01 17.89
CA HIS A 164 1.35 -4.40 18.13
C HIS A 164 0.81 -5.37 17.04
N PRO A 165 1.67 -6.27 16.50
CA PRO A 165 1.33 -7.23 15.43
C PRO A 165 0.03 -8.01 15.65
N GLU A 166 -0.39 -8.17 16.90
CA GLU A 166 -1.54 -8.98 17.32
C GLU A 166 -2.91 -8.34 17.05
N LYS A 167 -2.98 -7.04 16.69
CA LYS A 167 -4.27 -6.31 16.61
C LYS A 167 -4.83 -6.03 15.21
N TYR A 168 -4.09 -6.29 14.13
CA TYR A 168 -4.57 -5.94 12.78
C TYR A 168 -4.16 -6.97 11.73
N PRO A 169 -5.10 -7.49 10.92
CA PRO A 169 -4.76 -8.36 9.80
C PRO A 169 -4.01 -7.54 8.71
N GLY A 170 -3.02 -8.11 8.02
CA GLY A 170 -2.42 -7.58 6.78
C GLY A 170 -0.90 -7.32 6.82
N PHE A 171 -0.30 -7.11 5.64
CA PHE A 171 1.11 -6.73 5.49
C PHE A 171 1.24 -5.20 5.39
N SER A 172 2.02 -4.58 6.28
CA SER A 172 2.27 -3.13 6.27
C SER A 172 3.51 -2.75 5.48
N GLU A 173 4.50 -3.65 5.44
CA GLU A 173 5.77 -3.52 4.72
C GLU A 173 6.27 -4.89 4.23
N GLU A 174 7.29 -4.89 3.35
CA GLU A 174 7.92 -6.13 2.85
C GLU A 174 8.43 -7.01 4.00
N ALA A 175 8.96 -6.38 5.07
CA ALA A 175 9.42 -7.08 6.26
C ALA A 175 8.32 -7.86 7.00
N ASP A 176 7.05 -7.47 6.86
CA ASP A 176 5.92 -8.23 7.43
C ASP A 176 5.65 -9.51 6.63
N ILE A 177 5.76 -9.45 5.30
CA ILE A 177 5.66 -10.62 4.42
C ILE A 177 6.83 -11.56 4.71
N GLU A 178 8.05 -11.03 4.78
CA GLU A 178 9.23 -11.83 5.13
C GLU A 178 9.05 -12.52 6.48
N ARG A 179 8.65 -11.79 7.52
CA ARG A 179 8.42 -12.36 8.86
C ARG A 179 7.37 -13.47 8.81
N TRP A 180 6.25 -13.24 8.14
CA TRP A 180 5.21 -14.26 8.02
C TRP A 180 5.73 -15.51 7.32
N LEU A 181 6.47 -15.36 6.21
CA LEU A 181 7.08 -16.47 5.50
C LEU A 181 8.04 -17.25 6.41
N MET A 182 8.89 -16.57 7.16
CA MET A 182 9.83 -17.20 8.08
C MET A 182 9.14 -18.01 9.19
N GLU A 183 8.01 -17.52 9.70
CA GLU A 183 7.27 -18.15 10.80
C GLU A 183 6.32 -19.28 10.33
N ASN A 184 5.87 -19.24 9.08
CA ASN A 184 4.75 -20.09 8.62
C ASN A 184 5.06 -20.95 7.40
N LEU A 185 6.23 -20.78 6.74
CA LEU A 185 6.56 -21.56 5.55
C LEU A 185 6.52 -23.06 5.83
N ASP A 186 7.06 -23.51 6.98
CA ASP A 186 7.11 -24.92 7.40
C ASP A 186 5.72 -25.59 7.48
N GLU A 187 4.69 -24.84 7.84
CA GLU A 187 3.31 -25.32 7.92
C GLU A 187 2.61 -25.37 6.55
N HIS A 188 3.14 -24.60 5.58
CA HIS A 188 2.65 -24.60 4.20
C HIS A 188 3.17 -25.82 3.42
N SER A 189 2.43 -26.21 2.37
CA SER A 189 2.84 -27.30 1.46
C SER A 189 4.22 -27.08 0.81
N LEU A 190 4.68 -25.83 0.75
CA LEU A 190 6.02 -25.45 0.30
C LEU A 190 7.11 -25.74 1.34
N GLY A 191 6.90 -25.43 2.63
CA GLY A 191 7.91 -25.62 3.69
C GLY A 191 8.34 -27.06 3.92
N ARG A 192 7.45 -28.01 3.63
CA ARG A 192 7.82 -29.43 3.63
C ARG A 192 8.95 -29.75 2.66
N LYS A 193 9.10 -28.96 1.59
CA LYS A 193 10.10 -29.13 0.53
C LYS A 193 11.28 -28.17 0.63
N ILE A 194 11.26 -27.16 1.50
CA ILE A 194 12.31 -26.14 1.55
C ILE A 194 12.87 -25.98 2.96
N ARG A 195 14.10 -25.48 3.06
CA ARG A 195 14.77 -25.10 4.30
C ARG A 195 15.26 -23.67 4.16
N VAL A 196 15.02 -22.81 5.15
CA VAL A 196 15.62 -21.48 5.14
C VAL A 196 17.12 -21.57 5.38
N ILE A 197 17.91 -20.91 4.54
CA ILE A 197 19.36 -20.75 4.73
C ILE A 197 19.61 -19.46 5.51
N ASP A 198 19.16 -18.33 4.97
CA ASP A 198 19.41 -17.01 5.54
C ASP A 198 18.45 -15.96 4.96
N ARG A 199 18.47 -14.75 5.52
CA ARG A 199 17.69 -13.60 5.06
C ARG A 199 18.59 -12.42 4.77
N GLN A 200 18.13 -11.53 3.90
CA GLN A 200 18.83 -10.28 3.57
C GLN A 200 20.28 -10.58 3.14
N VAL A 201 20.44 -11.54 2.23
CA VAL A 201 21.73 -12.07 1.80
C VAL A 201 22.36 -11.12 0.79
N ARG A 202 23.51 -10.56 1.14
CA ARG A 202 24.22 -9.61 0.29
C ARG A 202 24.90 -10.33 -0.86
N VAL A 203 24.63 -9.86 -2.07
CA VAL A 203 25.30 -10.30 -3.30
C VAL A 203 26.04 -9.11 -3.92
N GLU A 204 26.74 -9.35 -5.03
CA GLU A 204 27.56 -8.33 -5.70
C GLU A 204 26.74 -7.10 -6.08
N THR A 205 25.49 -7.30 -6.48
CA THR A 205 24.58 -6.21 -6.85
C THR A 205 23.19 -6.45 -6.31
N GLY A 206 23.04 -6.11 -5.03
CA GLY A 206 21.75 -6.09 -4.34
C GLY A 206 21.74 -6.93 -3.07
N LEU A 207 20.52 -7.21 -2.61
CA LEU A 207 20.22 -7.90 -1.38
C LEU A 207 19.05 -8.84 -1.67
N ILE A 208 19.27 -10.14 -1.46
CA ILE A 208 18.22 -11.16 -1.58
C ILE A 208 17.41 -11.17 -0.29
N ASP A 209 16.09 -11.06 -0.36
CA ASP A 209 15.25 -10.97 0.83
C ASP A 209 15.30 -12.26 1.66
N ILE A 210 15.10 -13.42 1.02
CA ILE A 210 15.21 -14.72 1.66
C ILE A 210 15.90 -15.71 0.73
N LEU A 211 16.92 -16.40 1.25
CA LEU A 211 17.59 -17.50 0.59
C LEU A 211 17.18 -18.82 1.25
N LEU A 212 16.74 -19.76 0.42
CA LEU A 212 16.24 -21.06 0.83
C LEU A 212 16.98 -22.16 0.06
N GLN A 213 16.86 -23.38 0.56
CA GLN A 213 17.31 -24.59 -0.12
C GLN A 213 16.12 -25.51 -0.34
N ASP A 214 16.00 -26.06 -1.53
CA ASP A 214 15.13 -27.20 -1.77
C ASP A 214 15.69 -28.44 -1.07
N LYS A 215 14.88 -29.13 -0.26
CA LYS A 215 15.28 -30.30 0.52
C LYS A 215 15.52 -31.55 -0.33
N VAL A 216 15.04 -31.60 -1.58
CA VAL A 216 15.11 -32.78 -2.45
C VAL A 216 16.27 -32.64 -3.44
N SER A 217 16.27 -31.58 -4.24
CA SER A 217 17.34 -31.30 -5.21
C SER A 217 18.61 -30.74 -4.57
N GLU A 218 18.50 -30.29 -3.31
CA GLU A 218 19.52 -29.49 -2.62
C GLU A 218 19.87 -28.18 -3.34
N GLY A 219 19.08 -27.78 -4.34
CA GLY A 219 19.21 -26.55 -5.10
C GLY A 219 18.81 -25.32 -4.29
N LEU A 220 19.19 -24.14 -4.78
CA LEU A 220 18.89 -22.88 -4.10
C LEU A 220 17.60 -22.26 -4.62
N ILE A 221 16.90 -21.58 -3.74
CA ILE A 221 15.68 -20.84 -4.06
C ILE A 221 15.84 -19.44 -3.49
N ILE A 222 15.61 -18.45 -4.34
CA ILE A 222 15.70 -17.03 -4.02
C ILE A 222 14.30 -16.48 -3.93
N PHE A 223 13.90 -15.93 -2.79
CA PHE A 223 12.65 -15.18 -2.67
C PHE A 223 12.96 -13.68 -2.76
N GLU A 224 12.23 -13.01 -3.65
CA GLU A 224 12.12 -11.56 -3.76
C GLU A 224 10.69 -11.17 -3.37
N VAL A 225 10.56 -10.32 -2.36
CA VAL A 225 9.30 -9.97 -1.73
C VAL A 225 8.89 -8.56 -2.13
N LYS A 226 7.62 -8.37 -2.48
CA LYS A 226 7.07 -7.06 -2.84
C LYS A 226 5.76 -6.80 -2.12
N GLN A 227 5.73 -5.75 -1.31
CA GLN A 227 4.50 -5.28 -0.69
C GLN A 227 3.60 -4.66 -1.76
N GLY A 228 2.32 -5.03 -1.77
CA GLY A 228 1.37 -4.61 -2.78
C GLY A 228 1.64 -5.23 -4.16
N ARG A 229 1.76 -4.37 -5.17
CA ARG A 229 1.80 -4.76 -6.59
C ARG A 229 3.22 -4.99 -7.08
N ALA A 230 3.46 -6.17 -7.67
CA ALA A 230 4.69 -6.45 -8.40
C ALA A 230 4.74 -5.75 -9.79
N GLN A 231 5.96 -5.55 -10.28
CA GLN A 231 6.27 -4.97 -11.58
C GLN A 231 7.16 -5.93 -12.39
N PRO A 232 7.10 -5.91 -13.74
CA PRO A 232 7.93 -6.79 -14.58
C PRO A 232 9.43 -6.67 -14.29
N ILE A 233 9.90 -5.47 -13.94
CA ILE A 233 11.30 -5.18 -13.59
C ILE A 233 11.83 -6.05 -12.44
N HIS A 234 10.97 -6.47 -11.51
CA HIS A 234 11.38 -7.35 -10.41
C HIS A 234 11.76 -8.75 -10.92
N VAL A 235 11.13 -9.19 -12.01
CA VAL A 235 11.41 -10.48 -12.65
C VAL A 235 12.59 -10.34 -13.62
N GLU A 236 12.46 -9.41 -14.57
CA GLU A 236 13.34 -9.27 -15.73
C GLU A 236 14.74 -8.79 -15.36
N GLU A 237 14.86 -7.95 -14.32
CA GLU A 237 16.16 -7.41 -13.91
C GLU A 237 16.58 -7.87 -12.52
N GLN A 238 15.69 -7.80 -11.52
CA GLN A 238 16.10 -8.01 -10.14
C GLN A 238 16.34 -9.48 -9.81
N ILE A 239 15.32 -10.33 -9.98
CA ILE A 239 15.45 -11.77 -9.75
C ILE A 239 16.44 -12.37 -10.74
N ALA A 240 16.36 -12.01 -12.03
CA ALA A 240 17.31 -12.47 -13.05
C ALA A 240 18.77 -12.20 -12.65
N ARG A 241 19.07 -10.99 -12.17
CA ARG A 241 20.40 -10.63 -11.67
C ARG A 241 20.85 -11.51 -10.50
N TYR A 242 19.97 -11.80 -9.55
CA TYR A 242 20.29 -12.67 -8.41
C TYR A 242 20.54 -14.11 -8.84
N LEU A 243 19.76 -14.61 -9.81
CA LEU A 243 19.98 -15.93 -10.39
C LEU A 243 21.33 -16.03 -11.10
N THR A 244 21.84 -14.95 -11.68
CA THR A 244 23.15 -14.93 -12.34
C THR A 244 24.31 -14.50 -11.42
N SER A 245 24.05 -14.24 -10.13
CA SER A 245 25.10 -13.81 -9.18
C SER A 245 26.18 -14.87 -9.03
N PRO A 246 27.48 -14.54 -9.21
CA PRO A 246 28.58 -15.46 -8.97
C PRO A 246 28.57 -16.06 -7.56
N TYR A 247 28.27 -15.25 -6.54
CA TYR A 247 28.10 -15.74 -5.17
C TYR A 247 27.06 -16.86 -5.07
N ILE A 248 25.87 -16.66 -5.65
CA ILE A 248 24.80 -17.65 -5.62
C ILE A 248 25.14 -18.89 -6.44
N GLN A 249 25.72 -18.70 -7.63
CA GLN A 249 26.13 -19.82 -8.49
C GLN A 249 27.20 -20.69 -7.82
N ASN A 250 28.17 -20.07 -7.15
CA ASN A 250 29.18 -20.79 -6.37
C ASN A 250 28.55 -21.53 -5.18
N LEU A 251 27.63 -20.89 -4.47
CA LEU A 251 26.93 -21.50 -3.34
C LEU A 251 26.05 -22.68 -3.79
N ALA A 252 25.44 -22.60 -4.97
CA ALA A 252 24.65 -23.68 -5.55
C ALA A 252 25.51 -24.88 -5.96
N ASN A 253 26.80 -24.68 -6.25
CA ASN A 253 27.75 -25.72 -6.62
C ASN A 253 27.22 -26.63 -7.76
N GLY A 254 26.74 -25.99 -8.84
CA GLY A 254 26.20 -26.68 -10.01
C GLY A 254 24.77 -27.22 -9.87
N LYS A 255 24.13 -27.06 -8.70
CA LYS A 255 22.72 -27.42 -8.49
C LYS A 255 21.78 -26.33 -9.04
N PRO A 256 20.51 -26.66 -9.31
CA PRO A 256 19.54 -25.69 -9.79
C PRO A 256 19.36 -24.50 -8.84
N VAL A 257 19.16 -23.32 -9.41
CA VAL A 257 18.79 -22.10 -8.68
C VAL A 257 17.48 -21.58 -9.24
N ILE A 258 16.47 -21.38 -8.39
CA ILE A 258 15.12 -20.95 -8.79
C ILE A 258 14.81 -19.58 -8.17
N GLY A 259 14.27 -18.67 -8.98
CA GLY A 259 13.81 -17.37 -8.53
C GLY A 259 12.33 -17.40 -8.17
N CYS A 260 11.95 -16.75 -7.09
CA CYS A 260 10.56 -16.68 -6.65
C CYS A 260 10.19 -15.24 -6.35
N LEU A 261 9.19 -14.73 -7.06
CA LEU A 261 8.54 -13.48 -6.73
C LEU A 261 7.38 -13.76 -5.78
N VAL A 262 7.34 -13.10 -4.62
CA VAL A 262 6.21 -13.13 -3.70
C VAL A 262 5.64 -11.72 -3.56
N ALA A 263 4.37 -11.52 -3.94
CA ALA A 263 3.73 -10.21 -3.85
C ALA A 263 2.24 -10.31 -3.49
N GLU A 264 1.63 -9.23 -3.01
CA GLU A 264 0.18 -9.23 -2.72
C GLU A 264 -0.67 -9.25 -4.01
N LEU A 265 -0.13 -8.68 -5.10
CA LEU A 265 -0.76 -8.67 -6.42
C LEU A 265 0.27 -8.91 -7.54
N VAL A 266 0.01 -9.93 -8.35
CA VAL A 266 0.80 -10.27 -9.55
C VAL A 266 -0.10 -10.14 -10.78
N GLU A 267 0.00 -9.00 -11.46
CA GLU A 267 -0.80 -8.73 -12.66
C GLU A 267 -0.33 -9.54 -13.88
N SER A 268 -1.18 -9.61 -14.93
CA SER A 268 -0.92 -10.36 -16.15
C SER A 268 0.38 -9.98 -16.87
N THR A 269 0.83 -8.73 -16.78
CA THR A 269 2.12 -8.29 -17.34
C THR A 269 3.30 -8.93 -16.62
N VAL A 270 3.23 -9.09 -15.30
CA VAL A 270 4.26 -9.78 -14.50
C VAL A 270 4.22 -11.27 -14.77
N LYS A 271 3.02 -11.87 -14.89
CA LYS A 271 2.89 -13.29 -15.26
C LYS A 271 3.54 -13.59 -16.61
N LYS A 272 3.31 -12.73 -17.61
CA LYS A 272 3.98 -12.82 -18.91
C LYS A 272 5.50 -12.67 -18.80
N ALA A 273 5.99 -11.76 -17.96
CA ALA A 273 7.42 -11.62 -17.72
C ALA A 273 8.04 -12.89 -17.11
N VAL A 274 7.33 -13.55 -16.19
CA VAL A 274 7.73 -14.85 -15.63
C VAL A 274 7.73 -15.94 -16.69
N GLU A 275 6.66 -16.07 -17.46
CA GLU A 275 6.50 -17.08 -18.51
C GLU A 275 7.53 -16.93 -19.64
N ASN A 276 7.92 -15.71 -19.98
CA ASN A 276 8.89 -15.41 -21.02
C ASN A 276 10.34 -15.34 -20.50
N SER A 277 10.56 -15.51 -19.19
CA SER A 277 11.90 -15.44 -18.61
C SER A 277 12.75 -16.60 -19.12
N GLN A 278 14.02 -16.32 -19.42
CA GLN A 278 15.02 -17.36 -19.72
C GLN A 278 15.51 -18.08 -18.46
N HIS A 279 15.16 -17.55 -17.28
CA HIS A 279 15.52 -18.11 -15.99
C HIS A 279 14.34 -18.83 -15.35
N PRO A 280 14.57 -19.88 -14.55
CA PRO A 280 13.53 -20.58 -13.83
C PRO A 280 12.95 -19.69 -12.72
N ILE A 281 11.86 -18.99 -13.03
CA ILE A 281 11.17 -18.08 -12.11
C ILE A 281 9.75 -18.56 -11.86
N VAL A 282 9.31 -18.47 -10.60
CA VAL A 282 7.94 -18.75 -10.16
C VAL A 282 7.38 -17.51 -9.47
N ALA A 283 6.10 -17.21 -9.66
CA ALA A 283 5.43 -16.14 -8.93
C ALA A 283 4.34 -16.68 -8.01
N PHE A 284 4.28 -16.11 -6.82
CA PHE A 284 3.28 -16.36 -5.80
C PHE A 284 2.55 -15.06 -5.45
N GLU A 285 1.22 -15.17 -5.34
CA GLU A 285 0.41 -14.18 -4.64
C GLU A 285 0.28 -14.58 -3.18
N ILE A 286 0.63 -13.65 -2.28
CA ILE A 286 0.38 -13.79 -0.84
C ILE A 286 -0.81 -12.92 -0.45
N LYS A 287 -1.80 -13.51 0.23
CA LYS A 287 -3.00 -12.77 0.65
C LYS A 287 -3.26 -12.98 2.12
N TRP A 288 -3.47 -11.88 2.83
CA TRP A 288 -3.91 -11.90 4.22
C TRP A 288 -5.43 -11.92 4.27
N ASP A 289 -6.01 -13.11 4.22
CA ASP A 289 -7.46 -13.30 4.20
C ASP A 289 -8.10 -13.01 5.57
N SER A 290 -7.43 -13.38 6.67
CA SER A 290 -7.85 -13.08 8.05
C SER A 290 -6.67 -13.18 9.04
N PRO A 291 -6.76 -12.70 10.30
CA PRO A 291 -5.68 -12.83 11.29
C PRO A 291 -5.13 -14.25 11.49
N LYS A 292 -5.93 -15.28 11.17
CA LYS A 292 -5.55 -16.70 11.29
C LYS A 292 -5.37 -17.39 9.93
N ASN A 293 -5.53 -16.67 8.83
CA ASN A 293 -5.50 -17.26 7.51
C ASN A 293 -4.77 -16.33 6.54
N VAL A 294 -3.57 -16.75 6.15
CA VAL A 294 -2.79 -16.13 5.10
C VAL A 294 -2.54 -17.20 4.05
N THR A 295 -2.85 -16.90 2.80
CA THR A 295 -2.69 -17.83 1.68
C THR A 295 -1.48 -17.44 0.83
N LEU A 296 -0.69 -18.44 0.42
CA LEU A 296 0.40 -18.29 -0.55
C LEU A 296 0.09 -19.15 -1.77
N LYS A 297 -0.32 -18.51 -2.86
CA LYS A 297 -0.80 -19.21 -4.06
C LYS A 297 0.16 -18.99 -5.23
N ARG A 298 0.59 -20.08 -5.87
CA ARG A 298 1.33 -19.99 -7.14
C ARG A 298 0.41 -19.44 -8.24
N VAL A 299 0.88 -18.44 -8.97
CA VAL A 299 0.09 -17.73 -10.00
C VAL A 299 0.75 -17.67 -11.37
N ALA A 300 2.05 -17.93 -11.48
CA ALA A 300 2.77 -18.09 -12.75
C ALA A 300 4.08 -18.87 -12.54
N GLY A 301 4.61 -19.43 -13.63
CA GLY A 301 5.81 -20.26 -13.61
C GLY A 301 5.56 -21.67 -13.07
N SER A 302 6.45 -22.58 -13.44
CA SER A 302 6.44 -23.96 -12.97
C SER A 302 7.50 -24.12 -11.91
N TRP A 303 7.09 -24.60 -10.74
CA TRP A 303 8.05 -25.21 -9.83
C TRP A 303 8.42 -26.55 -10.46
N PRO A 304 9.69 -26.84 -10.75
CA PRO A 304 10.06 -28.14 -11.28
C PRO A 304 9.57 -29.21 -10.30
N ASP A 305 8.82 -30.18 -10.80
CA ASP A 305 8.54 -31.40 -10.04
C ASP A 305 9.87 -32.12 -9.90
N ILE A 306 10.57 -31.83 -8.81
CA ILE A 306 11.81 -32.51 -8.45
C ILE A 306 11.36 -33.87 -7.91
N HIS A 307 11.45 -34.89 -8.78
CA HIS A 307 11.21 -36.29 -8.47
C HIS A 307 12.26 -36.85 -7.50
#